data_AF-A0A1X7EED5-F1
#
_entry.id   AF-A0A1X7EED5-F1
#
_cell.length_a   1.000
_cell.length_b   1.000
_cell.length_c   1.000
_cell.angle_alpha   90.00
_cell.angle_beta   90.00
_cell.angle_gamma   90.00
#
_symmetry.space_group_name_H-M   'P 1'
#
loop_
_entity.id
_entity.type
_entity.pdbx_description
1 polymer ?
#
loop_
_entity_poly.entity_id
_entity_poly.type
_entity_poly.pdbx_seq_one_letter_code
_entity_poly.pdbx_strand_id
1 'polypeptide(L)'
;MAPNAGTSPRARWTPCTRACFRTLQWPVAPYPHERRDSIGATVCPPLPAPPHRLLAICTETGLRDLVRQHMRRLKTTPLFARSGDCFDCIVERVADFVIESCGGPLHFSQRHAHLQAGAGLPLLLDEEGRELWLVQLWHAFDDVGLPSALRADFWGWAEPLSIQLLAPHARHSRLTRYSYDTVRSWFATRPAQPDARAVADEYPT
;
A
#
# COMPACT_ATOMS: atom_id res chain seq x y z
N MET A 1 -3.80 -21.28 52.97
CA MET A 1 -4.65 -20.11 52.62
C MET A 1 -3.88 -19.22 51.65
N ALA A 2 -4.34 -19.13 50.41
CA ALA A 2 -4.23 -17.90 49.60
C ALA A 2 -5.45 -17.00 49.94
N PRO A 3 -5.61 -15.76 49.42
CA PRO A 3 -4.72 -14.96 48.57
C PRO A 3 -4.58 -13.49 49.06
N ASN A 4 -3.72 -12.69 48.41
CA ASN A 4 -4.02 -11.28 48.23
C ASN A 4 -3.54 -10.82 46.85
N ALA A 5 -4.48 -10.23 46.11
CA ALA A 5 -4.36 -9.78 44.73
C ALA A 5 -4.13 -8.27 44.65
N GLY A 6 -3.58 -7.82 43.52
CA GLY A 6 -3.48 -6.41 43.11
C GLY A 6 -2.04 -5.92 43.13
N THR A 7 -1.39 -5.61 42.02
CA THR A 7 -1.90 -4.92 40.83
C THR A 7 -0.98 -5.27 39.67
N SER A 8 -1.51 -5.88 38.60
CA SER A 8 -0.77 -5.98 37.33
C SER A 8 -0.39 -4.57 36.88
N PRO A 9 0.83 -4.33 36.37
CA PRO A 9 1.15 -3.04 35.78
C PRO A 9 0.20 -2.80 34.60
N ARG A 10 -0.78 -1.90 34.78
CA ARG A 10 -1.65 -1.40 33.71
C ARG A 10 -0.75 -0.78 32.64
N ALA A 11 -0.94 -1.21 31.39
CA ALA A 11 -0.28 -0.62 30.24
C ALA A 11 -0.53 0.90 30.25
N ARG A 12 0.55 1.68 30.46
CA ARG A 12 0.51 3.13 30.34
C ARG A 12 0.62 3.48 28.85
N TRP A 13 -0.47 3.94 28.28
CA TRP A 13 -0.51 4.53 26.95
C TRP A 13 0.51 5.68 26.88
N THR A 14 1.41 5.59 25.91
CA THR A 14 2.40 6.63 25.60
C THR A 14 2.26 6.93 24.10
N PRO A 15 2.20 8.20 23.67
CA PRO A 15 2.11 8.52 22.24
C PRO A 15 3.25 7.89 21.45
N CYS A 16 2.94 7.40 20.23
CA CYS A 16 3.76 6.54 19.38
C CYS A 16 5.04 7.20 18.78
N THR A 17 5.65 8.17 19.44
CA THR A 17 6.75 8.97 18.88
C THR A 17 8.06 8.20 18.69
N ARG A 18 8.18 6.94 19.13
CA ARG A 18 9.35 6.07 18.86
C ARG A 18 8.99 4.71 18.27
N ALA A 19 7.87 4.11 18.66
CA ALA A 19 7.47 2.79 18.18
C ALA A 19 7.04 2.82 16.70
N CYS A 20 6.39 3.91 16.25
CA CYS A 20 6.01 4.13 14.86
C CYS A 20 7.22 4.37 13.92
N PHE A 21 8.39 4.75 14.45
CA PHE A 21 9.62 4.85 13.66
C PHE A 21 10.30 3.49 13.46
N ARG A 22 10.22 2.59 14.45
CA ARG A 22 10.82 1.25 14.37
C ARG A 22 10.03 0.30 13.48
N THR A 23 8.72 0.46 13.40
CA THR A 23 7.85 -0.30 12.49
C THR A 23 8.00 0.11 11.02
N LEU A 24 8.54 1.31 10.77
CA LEU A 24 8.99 1.73 9.43
C LEU A 24 10.40 1.24 9.09
N GLN A 25 11.19 0.85 10.09
CA GLN A 25 12.45 0.15 9.88
C GLN A 25 12.15 -1.33 9.65
N TRP A 26 11.69 -1.57 8.44
CA TRP A 26 11.53 -2.88 7.82
C TRP A 26 12.81 -3.71 7.96
N PRO A 27 12.74 -5.04 8.20
CA PRO A 27 13.93 -5.86 8.15
C PRO A 27 14.56 -5.73 6.75
N VAL A 28 15.71 -5.07 6.70
CA VAL A 28 16.59 -5.16 5.54
C VAL A 28 17.01 -6.63 5.49
N ALA A 29 16.39 -7.42 4.61
CA ALA A 29 16.97 -8.71 4.27
C ALA A 29 18.44 -8.41 3.91
N PRO A 30 19.43 -9.10 4.50
CA PRO A 30 20.82 -8.83 4.19
C PRO A 30 21.00 -9.04 2.69
N TYR A 31 21.06 -7.93 1.98
CA TYR A 31 21.30 -7.92 0.54
C TYR A 31 22.67 -8.56 0.36
N PRO A 32 22.81 -9.70 -0.33
CA PRO A 32 24.14 -10.26 -0.58
C PRO A 32 24.96 -9.18 -1.28
N HIS A 33 26.05 -8.78 -0.64
CA HIS A 33 26.92 -7.69 -1.08
C HIS A 33 27.44 -7.87 -2.51
N GLU A 34 27.40 -9.10 -3.03
CA GLU A 34 27.80 -9.51 -4.37
C GLU A 34 26.90 -8.94 -5.49
N ARG A 35 25.71 -8.42 -5.17
CA ARG A 35 24.78 -7.90 -6.19
C ARG A 35 24.99 -6.41 -6.52
N ARG A 36 25.90 -5.69 -5.84
CA ARG A 36 26.09 -4.23 -6.01
C ARG A 36 26.67 -3.84 -7.38
N ASP A 37 27.50 -4.68 -7.98
CA ASP A 37 28.15 -4.35 -9.26
C ASP A 37 27.19 -4.38 -10.46
N SER A 38 25.95 -4.83 -10.24
CA SER A 38 24.93 -4.99 -11.27
C SER A 38 23.69 -4.08 -11.08
N ILE A 39 23.61 -3.24 -10.05
CA ILE A 39 22.39 -2.47 -9.80
C ILE A 39 22.35 -1.28 -10.77
N GLY A 40 21.27 -1.17 -11.54
CA GLY A 40 21.10 -0.06 -12.50
C GLY A 40 21.15 1.31 -11.81
N ALA A 41 21.31 2.38 -12.59
CA ALA A 41 21.38 3.75 -12.06
C ALA A 41 20.24 4.04 -11.08
N THR A 42 20.51 4.83 -10.03
CA THR A 42 19.47 5.26 -9.10
C THR A 42 18.41 6.06 -9.84
N VAL A 43 17.14 5.68 -9.69
CA VAL A 43 16.02 6.35 -10.35
C VAL A 43 15.00 6.82 -9.33
N CYS A 44 14.60 8.08 -9.43
CA CYS A 44 13.46 8.63 -8.72
C CYS A 44 12.61 9.36 -9.78
N PRO A 45 11.60 8.70 -10.37
CA PRO A 45 10.80 9.34 -11.41
C PRO A 45 10.05 10.52 -10.81
N PRO A 46 9.79 11.58 -11.59
CA PRO A 46 8.94 12.67 -11.13
C PRO A 46 7.57 12.09 -10.74
N LEU A 47 7.08 12.48 -9.57
CA LEU A 47 5.75 12.07 -9.13
C LEU A 47 4.73 12.84 -9.97
N PRO A 48 3.81 12.17 -10.69
CA PRO A 48 2.70 12.87 -11.29
C PRO A 48 1.85 13.52 -10.19
N ALA A 49 1.16 14.60 -10.54
CA ALA A 49 0.22 15.21 -9.61
C ALA A 49 -0.84 14.17 -9.22
N PRO A 50 -1.11 14.00 -7.91
CA PRO A 50 -2.20 13.15 -7.45
C PRO A 50 -3.53 13.62 -8.05
N PRO A 51 -4.41 12.70 -8.46
CA PRO A 51 -5.65 13.06 -9.12
C PRO A 51 -6.64 13.67 -8.12
N HIS A 52 -6.69 15.01 -8.03
CA HIS A 52 -7.61 15.75 -7.14
C HIS A 52 -9.09 15.34 -7.30
N ARG A 53 -9.47 14.87 -8.49
CA ARG A 53 -10.82 14.34 -8.75
C ARG A 53 -11.18 13.12 -7.89
N LEU A 54 -10.21 12.36 -7.41
CA LEU A 54 -10.45 11.26 -6.46
C LEU A 54 -11.10 11.78 -5.19
N LEU A 55 -10.59 12.85 -4.59
CA LEU A 55 -11.15 13.40 -3.36
C LEU A 55 -12.55 13.98 -3.61
N ALA A 56 -12.75 14.65 -4.75
CA ALA A 56 -14.05 15.19 -5.12
C ALA A 56 -15.12 14.10 -5.30
N ILE A 57 -14.77 12.94 -5.84
CA ILE A 57 -15.71 11.86 -6.15
C ILE A 57 -15.86 10.87 -4.99
N CYS A 58 -14.76 10.43 -4.38
CA CYS A 58 -14.76 9.45 -3.29
C CYS A 58 -15.07 10.08 -1.93
N THR A 59 -14.97 11.41 -1.80
CA THR A 59 -14.93 12.14 -0.52
C THR A 59 -13.70 11.78 0.34
N GLU A 60 -13.47 12.55 1.41
CA GLU A 60 -12.42 12.22 2.37
C GLU A 60 -12.67 10.86 3.03
N THR A 61 -13.91 10.58 3.46
CA THR A 61 -14.26 9.32 4.12
C THR A 61 -13.99 8.12 3.22
N GLY A 62 -14.39 8.17 1.95
CA GLY A 62 -14.18 7.05 1.03
C GLY A 62 -12.69 6.78 0.74
N LEU A 63 -11.86 7.83 0.63
CA LEU A 63 -10.41 7.66 0.50
C LEU A 63 -9.78 7.11 1.78
N ARG A 64 -10.22 7.55 2.97
CA ARG A 64 -9.76 6.98 4.24
C ARG A 64 -10.12 5.49 4.34
N ASP A 65 -11.32 5.11 3.92
CA ASP A 65 -11.76 3.71 3.95
C ASP A 65 -10.98 2.83 2.98
N LEU A 66 -10.66 3.33 1.78
CA LEU A 66 -9.74 2.67 0.86
C LEU A 66 -8.36 2.43 1.50
N VAL A 67 -7.77 3.46 2.11
CA VAL A 67 -6.46 3.33 2.77
C VAL A 67 -6.53 2.35 3.94
N ARG A 68 -7.56 2.43 4.78
CA ARG A 68 -7.75 1.47 5.89
C ARG A 68 -7.87 0.04 5.38
N GLN A 69 -8.64 -0.17 4.31
CA GLN A 69 -8.79 -1.50 3.72
C GLN A 69 -7.47 -2.01 3.16
N HIS A 70 -6.73 -1.17 2.42
CA HIS A 70 -5.41 -1.51 1.91
C HIS A 70 -4.43 -1.88 3.03
N MET A 71 -4.35 -1.05 4.06
CA MET A 71 -3.49 -1.32 5.22
C MET A 71 -3.92 -2.60 5.93
N ARG A 72 -5.22 -2.85 6.10
CA ARG A 72 -5.73 -4.09 6.71
C ARG A 72 -5.30 -5.33 5.93
N ARG A 73 -5.30 -5.28 4.59
CA ARG A 73 -4.74 -6.37 3.76
C ARG A 73 -3.24 -6.52 3.96
N LEU A 74 -2.52 -5.40 4.05
CA LEU A 74 -1.08 -5.41 4.31
C LEU A 74 -0.70 -5.97 5.69
N LYS A 75 -1.57 -5.80 6.70
CA LYS A 75 -1.39 -6.35 8.06
C LYS A 75 -1.18 -7.87 8.08
N THR A 76 -1.76 -8.58 7.11
CA THR A 76 -1.65 -10.05 7.01
C THR A 76 -0.47 -10.51 6.15
N THR A 77 0.28 -9.57 5.58
CA THR A 77 1.50 -9.88 4.82
C THR A 77 2.73 -9.73 5.72
N PRO A 78 3.90 -10.25 5.31
CA PRO A 78 5.14 -9.96 5.99
C PRO A 78 5.31 -8.45 6.24
N LEU A 79 4.93 -7.58 5.29
CA LEU A 79 5.10 -6.11 5.28
C LEU A 79 4.71 -5.41 6.61
N PHE A 80 3.75 -5.95 7.35
CA PHE A 80 3.35 -5.40 8.64
C PHE A 80 3.26 -6.45 9.76
N ALA A 81 3.84 -7.64 9.58
CA ALA A 81 3.82 -8.70 10.58
C ALA A 81 4.42 -8.28 11.95
N ARG A 82 5.25 -7.22 11.97
CA ARG A 82 5.90 -6.68 13.18
C ARG A 82 5.34 -5.33 13.64
N SER A 83 4.23 -4.86 13.07
CA SER A 83 3.69 -3.54 13.37
C SER A 83 3.12 -3.40 14.79
N GLY A 84 2.76 -4.53 15.42
CA GLY A 84 2.23 -4.59 16.77
C GLY A 84 1.09 -3.60 17.02
N ASP A 85 1.07 -3.03 18.22
CA ASP A 85 0.03 -2.10 18.70
C ASP A 85 0.06 -0.72 18.02
N CYS A 86 1.07 -0.45 17.18
CA CYS A 86 1.23 0.84 16.50
C CYS A 86 0.58 0.88 15.12
N PHE A 87 -0.03 -0.22 14.68
CA PHE A 87 -0.57 -0.36 13.34
C PHE A 87 -1.57 0.76 12.99
N ASP A 88 -2.55 1.03 13.88
CA ASP A 88 -3.59 2.03 13.63
C ASP A 88 -3.01 3.45 13.46
N CYS A 89 -1.96 3.78 14.20
CA CYS A 89 -1.25 5.05 14.03
C CYS A 89 -0.61 5.17 12.64
N ILE A 90 -0.07 4.08 12.10
CA ILE A 90 0.50 4.06 10.75
C ILE A 90 -0.62 4.22 9.71
N VAL A 91 -1.76 3.54 9.90
CA VAL A 91 -2.91 3.66 8.99
C VAL A 91 -3.38 5.11 8.90
N GLU A 92 -3.60 5.78 10.02
CA GLU A 92 -4.04 7.18 10.01
C GLU A 92 -2.99 8.13 9.42
N ARG A 93 -1.70 7.89 9.65
CA ARG A 93 -0.64 8.67 9.00
C ARG A 93 -0.63 8.50 7.48
N VAL A 94 -0.77 7.27 6.98
CA VAL A 94 -0.85 7.00 5.53
C VAL A 94 -2.13 7.60 4.94
N ALA A 95 -3.24 7.52 5.65
CA ALA A 95 -4.50 8.11 5.22
C ALA A 95 -4.39 9.63 5.12
N ASP A 96 -3.87 10.30 6.17
CA ASP A 96 -3.63 11.74 6.15
C ASP A 96 -2.71 12.15 4.98
N PHE A 97 -1.67 11.36 4.67
CA PHE A 97 -0.80 11.62 3.52
C PHE A 97 -1.55 11.53 2.18
N VAL A 98 -2.37 10.50 1.99
CA VAL A 98 -3.13 10.30 0.75
C VAL A 98 -4.18 11.40 0.56
N ILE A 99 -4.90 11.77 1.63
CA ILE A 99 -5.90 12.85 1.61
C ILE A 99 -5.24 14.19 1.24
N GLU A 100 -4.17 14.55 1.95
CA GLU A 100 -3.44 15.80 1.69
C GLU A 100 -2.87 15.82 0.27
N SER A 101 -2.28 14.70 -0.18
CA SER A 101 -1.80 14.55 -1.56
C SER A 101 -2.91 14.81 -2.56
N CYS A 102 -4.10 14.23 -2.38
CA CYS A 102 -5.24 14.44 -3.27
C CYS A 102 -5.84 15.86 -3.19
N GLY A 103 -5.23 16.80 -2.48
CA GLY A 103 -5.68 18.20 -2.34
C GLY A 103 -6.67 18.42 -1.19
N GLY A 104 -6.73 17.49 -0.24
CA GLY A 104 -7.52 17.63 0.98
C GLY A 104 -6.86 18.54 2.01
N PRO A 105 -7.41 18.59 3.24
CA PRO A 105 -6.82 19.36 4.33
C PRO A 105 -5.39 18.91 4.66
N LEU A 106 -4.57 19.83 5.19
CA LEU A 106 -3.14 19.62 5.50
C LEU A 106 -2.88 18.75 6.74
N HIS A 107 -3.60 17.64 6.88
CA HIS A 107 -3.53 16.78 8.07
C HIS A 107 -2.16 16.15 8.27
N PHE A 108 -1.50 15.71 7.20
CA PHE A 108 -0.21 15.05 7.28
C PHE A 108 0.89 16.04 7.65
N SER A 109 0.94 17.18 6.96
CA SER A 109 1.89 18.24 7.26
C SER A 109 1.75 18.77 8.69
N GLN A 110 0.51 18.92 9.18
CA GLN A 110 0.26 19.42 10.54
C GLN A 110 0.58 18.40 11.63
N ARG A 111 0.25 17.12 11.42
CA ARG A 111 0.29 16.10 12.48
C ARG A 111 1.49 15.18 12.41
N HIS A 112 2.01 14.93 11.21
CA HIS A 112 2.94 13.83 10.94
C HIS A 112 4.24 14.25 10.26
N ALA A 113 4.42 15.53 9.92
CA ALA A 113 5.66 16.01 9.28
C ALA A 113 6.93 15.69 10.09
N HIS A 114 6.83 15.62 11.42
CA HIS A 114 7.94 15.24 12.28
C HIS A 114 8.17 13.71 12.37
N LEU A 115 7.25 12.90 11.81
CA LEU A 115 7.26 11.43 11.82
C LEU A 115 7.55 10.83 10.43
N GLN A 116 8.16 11.62 9.55
CA GLN A 116 8.43 11.25 8.16
C GLN A 116 9.55 10.20 8.05
N ALA A 117 9.36 9.26 7.13
CA ALA A 117 10.34 8.28 6.72
C ALA A 117 11.25 8.91 5.65
N GLY A 118 12.32 9.59 6.08
CA GLY A 118 13.22 10.29 5.17
C GLY A 118 12.56 11.50 4.51
N ALA A 119 12.57 11.57 3.18
CA ALA A 119 12.20 12.72 2.34
C ALA A 119 10.70 13.09 2.34
N GLY A 120 10.07 13.23 3.50
CA GLY A 120 8.68 13.67 3.58
C GLY A 120 7.63 12.55 3.61
N LEU A 121 8.02 11.29 3.48
CA LEU A 121 7.11 10.18 3.17
C LEU A 121 6.53 9.50 4.41
N PRO A 122 5.34 8.87 4.33
CA PRO A 122 4.69 8.26 5.49
C PRO A 122 5.32 6.91 5.90
N LEU A 123 6.01 6.24 4.98
CA LEU A 123 6.68 4.95 5.19
C LEU A 123 7.78 4.71 4.16
N LEU A 124 8.65 3.71 4.40
CA LEU A 124 9.60 3.19 3.42
C LEU A 124 9.36 1.71 3.14
N LEU A 125 9.59 1.31 1.90
CA LEU A 125 9.48 -0.05 1.38
C LEU A 125 10.86 -0.54 0.91
N ASP A 126 11.07 -1.85 0.92
CA ASP A 126 12.05 -2.50 0.05
C ASP A 126 11.40 -2.95 -1.26
N GLU A 127 12.15 -3.61 -2.14
CA GLU A 127 11.66 -4.06 -3.45
C GLU A 127 10.50 -5.05 -3.32
N GLU A 128 10.66 -6.11 -2.53
CA GLU A 128 9.58 -7.09 -2.30
C GLU A 128 8.36 -6.45 -1.64
N GLY A 129 8.60 -5.54 -0.69
CA GLY A 129 7.54 -4.79 -0.01
C GLY A 129 6.76 -3.88 -0.95
N ARG A 130 7.40 -3.30 -1.97
CA ARG A 130 6.70 -2.57 -3.04
C ARG A 130 5.76 -3.47 -3.83
N GLU A 131 6.19 -4.67 -4.18
CA GLU A 131 5.36 -5.64 -4.90
C GLU A 131 4.12 -6.02 -4.09
N LEU A 132 4.32 -6.34 -2.80
CA LEU A 132 3.22 -6.61 -1.86
C LEU A 132 2.30 -5.40 -1.68
N TRP A 133 2.86 -4.20 -1.60
CA TRP A 133 2.09 -2.95 -1.47
C TRP A 133 1.15 -2.74 -2.67
N LEU A 134 1.66 -2.89 -3.90
CA LEU A 134 0.90 -2.70 -5.12
C LEU A 134 -0.18 -3.77 -5.32
N VAL A 135 0.15 -5.05 -5.11
CA VAL A 135 -0.85 -6.13 -5.28
C VAL A 135 -1.98 -6.02 -4.27
N GLN A 136 -1.68 -5.68 -3.01
CA GLN A 136 -2.72 -5.49 -2.01
C GLN A 136 -3.54 -4.22 -2.24
N LEU A 137 -2.95 -3.18 -2.84
CA LEU A 137 -3.70 -1.98 -3.24
C LEU A 137 -4.71 -2.32 -4.34
N TRP A 138 -4.30 -3.11 -5.33
CA TRP A 138 -5.20 -3.56 -6.40
C TRP A 138 -6.43 -4.26 -5.83
N HIS A 139 -6.22 -5.23 -4.93
CA HIS A 139 -7.34 -5.93 -4.30
C HIS A 139 -8.16 -5.05 -3.35
N ALA A 140 -7.56 -4.04 -2.72
CA ALA A 140 -8.33 -3.09 -1.91
C ALA A 140 -9.32 -2.29 -2.77
N PHE A 141 -9.01 -2.02 -4.05
CA PHE A 141 -9.97 -1.41 -4.97
C PHE A 141 -11.19 -2.30 -5.22
N ASP A 142 -11.02 -3.63 -5.24
CA ASP A 142 -12.13 -4.58 -5.36
C ASP A 142 -12.99 -4.58 -4.10
N ASP A 143 -12.37 -4.66 -2.92
CA ASP A 143 -13.09 -4.72 -1.65
C ASP A 143 -14.00 -3.51 -1.40
N VAL A 144 -13.54 -2.31 -1.78
CA VAL A 144 -14.31 -1.07 -1.60
C VAL A 144 -15.18 -0.73 -2.81
N GLY A 145 -15.20 -1.58 -3.84
CA GLY A 145 -15.99 -1.37 -5.05
C GLY A 145 -15.59 -0.13 -5.85
N LEU A 146 -14.30 0.24 -5.86
CA LEU A 146 -13.83 1.45 -6.54
C LEU A 146 -14.08 1.36 -8.06
N PRO A 147 -14.77 2.31 -8.71
CA PRO A 147 -15.01 2.29 -10.15
C PRO A 147 -13.72 2.24 -10.99
N SER A 148 -13.75 1.54 -12.12
CA SER A 148 -12.57 1.34 -12.99
C SER A 148 -11.88 2.65 -13.41
N ALA A 149 -12.65 3.69 -13.74
CA ALA A 149 -12.11 5.00 -14.07
C ALA A 149 -11.27 5.61 -12.94
N LEU A 150 -11.73 5.49 -11.70
CA LEU A 150 -11.01 5.99 -10.51
C LEU A 150 -9.82 5.09 -10.14
N ARG A 151 -9.92 3.78 -10.41
CA ARG A 151 -8.77 2.87 -10.25
C ARG A 151 -7.63 3.27 -11.17
N ALA A 152 -7.92 3.60 -12.43
CA ALA A 152 -6.89 4.02 -13.39
C ALA A 152 -6.17 5.29 -12.92
N ASP A 153 -6.92 6.26 -12.39
CA ASP A 153 -6.35 7.50 -11.84
C ASP A 153 -5.48 7.24 -10.62
N PHE A 154 -6.03 6.50 -9.65
CA PHE A 154 -5.32 6.19 -8.42
C PHE A 154 -4.04 5.43 -8.76
N TRP A 155 -4.12 4.43 -9.64
CA TRP A 155 -2.98 3.62 -10.05
C TRP A 155 -1.91 4.43 -10.79
N GLY A 156 -2.32 5.36 -11.67
CA GLY A 156 -1.41 6.28 -12.37
C GLY A 156 -0.56 7.14 -11.44
N TRP A 157 -1.03 7.36 -10.21
CA TRP A 157 -0.27 8.02 -9.15
C TRP A 157 0.42 7.05 -8.18
N ALA A 158 -0.25 5.98 -7.78
CA ALA A 158 0.24 5.03 -6.79
C ALA A 158 1.46 4.22 -7.26
N GLU A 159 1.51 3.83 -8.54
CA GLU A 159 2.65 3.10 -9.09
C GLU A 159 3.95 3.92 -9.06
N PRO A 160 4.01 5.18 -9.54
CA PRO A 160 5.21 5.99 -9.40
C PRO A 160 5.46 6.42 -7.95
N LEU A 161 4.42 6.65 -7.14
CA LEU A 161 4.57 6.91 -5.70
C LEU A 161 5.27 5.75 -5.01
N SER A 162 4.94 4.50 -5.36
CA SER A 162 5.54 3.32 -4.74
C SER A 162 7.06 3.26 -4.93
N ILE A 163 7.59 3.83 -6.03
CA ILE A 163 9.04 3.95 -6.26
C ILE A 163 9.64 5.00 -5.33
N GLN A 164 8.94 6.10 -5.07
CA GLN A 164 9.37 7.09 -4.09
C GLN A 164 9.32 6.52 -2.66
N LEU A 165 8.36 5.65 -2.36
CA LEU A 165 8.29 4.95 -1.08
C LEU A 165 9.43 3.94 -0.89
N LEU A 166 10.18 3.54 -1.91
CA LEU A 166 11.35 2.68 -1.73
C LEU A 166 12.44 3.38 -0.90
N ALA A 167 13.15 2.61 -0.07
CA ALA A 167 14.38 3.05 0.56
C ALA A 167 15.40 3.47 -0.52
N PRO A 168 16.26 4.49 -0.27
CA PRO A 168 17.15 5.04 -1.31
C PRO A 168 18.01 4.02 -2.05
N HIS A 169 18.47 2.96 -1.36
CA HIS A 169 19.29 1.90 -1.95
C HIS A 169 18.51 0.92 -2.84
N ALA A 170 17.19 0.84 -2.67
CA ALA A 170 16.28 0.00 -3.47
C ALA A 170 15.76 0.74 -4.72
N ARG A 171 16.06 2.03 -4.86
CA ARG A 171 15.63 2.85 -6.01
C ARG A 171 16.61 2.67 -7.16
N HIS A 172 16.29 1.80 -8.11
CA HIS A 172 17.15 1.57 -9.28
C HIS A 172 16.37 1.43 -10.59
N SER A 173 17.03 1.66 -11.73
CA SER A 173 16.38 1.66 -13.05
C SER A 173 15.78 0.32 -13.49
N ARG A 174 16.19 -0.79 -12.86
CA ARG A 174 15.70 -2.15 -13.18
C ARG A 174 14.39 -2.55 -12.51
N LEU A 175 13.74 -1.65 -11.78
CA LEU A 175 12.47 -1.93 -11.11
C LEU A 175 11.39 -2.25 -12.16
N THR A 176 10.60 -3.30 -11.90
CA THR A 176 9.44 -3.62 -12.74
C THR A 176 8.41 -2.51 -12.65
N ARG A 177 7.94 -2.05 -13.82
CA ARG A 177 6.90 -1.02 -13.94
C ARG A 177 5.55 -1.67 -14.22
N TYR A 178 4.53 -1.21 -13.52
CA TYR A 178 3.20 -1.80 -13.59
C TYR A 178 2.19 -0.83 -14.17
N SER A 179 2.07 -0.79 -15.50
CA SER A 179 1.02 0.02 -16.12
C SER A 179 -0.38 -0.47 -15.68
N TYR A 180 -1.35 0.43 -15.58
CA TYR A 180 -2.71 0.07 -15.19
C TYR A 180 -3.29 -1.03 -16.09
N ASP A 181 -3.12 -0.92 -17.41
CA ASP A 181 -3.63 -1.91 -18.37
C ASP A 181 -2.98 -3.28 -18.22
N THR A 182 -1.67 -3.31 -17.97
CA THR A 182 -0.94 -4.56 -17.70
C THR A 182 -1.54 -5.27 -16.49
N VAL A 183 -1.68 -4.57 -15.36
CA VAL A 183 -2.20 -5.16 -14.13
C VAL A 183 -3.67 -5.57 -14.30
N ARG A 184 -4.48 -4.69 -14.90
CA ARG A 184 -5.89 -4.98 -15.22
C ARG A 184 -6.04 -6.27 -16.02
N SER A 185 -5.14 -6.53 -16.98
CA SER A 185 -5.20 -7.75 -17.80
C SER A 185 -4.98 -9.05 -17.00
N TRP A 186 -4.22 -8.99 -15.90
CA TRP A 186 -3.98 -10.16 -15.04
C TRP A 186 -5.20 -10.55 -14.21
N PHE A 187 -6.04 -9.56 -13.90
CA PHE A 187 -7.24 -9.73 -13.08
C PHE A 187 -8.54 -9.73 -13.90
N ALA A 188 -8.45 -9.58 -15.22
CA ALA A 188 -9.60 -9.76 -16.11
C ALA A 188 -10.00 -11.24 -16.08
N THR A 189 -11.16 -11.53 -15.49
CA THR A 189 -11.74 -12.89 -15.53
C THR A 189 -11.85 -13.32 -16.99
N ARG A 190 -11.27 -14.48 -17.32
CA ARG A 190 -11.49 -15.13 -18.62
C ARG A 190 -13.01 -15.33 -18.77
N PRO A 191 -13.65 -14.92 -19.87
CA PRO A 191 -15.07 -15.21 -20.04
C PRO A 191 -15.28 -16.73 -19.94
N ALA A 192 -16.35 -17.13 -19.25
CA ALA A 192 -16.74 -18.53 -19.14
C ALA A 192 -16.74 -19.15 -20.54
N GLN A 193 -15.97 -20.22 -20.71
CA GLN A 193 -15.94 -21.00 -21.93
C GLN A 193 -17.38 -21.45 -22.21
N PRO A 194 -17.96 -21.18 -23.40
CA PRO A 194 -19.31 -21.64 -23.68
C PRO A 194 -19.35 -23.16 -23.54
N ASP A 195 -20.33 -23.62 -22.76
CA ASP A 195 -20.54 -25.01 -22.40
C ASP A 195 -20.52 -25.88 -23.67
N ALA A 196 -19.55 -26.78 -23.78
CA ALA A 196 -19.44 -27.74 -24.88
C ALA A 196 -20.47 -28.88 -24.70
N ARG A 197 -21.73 -28.52 -24.48
CA ARG A 197 -22.86 -29.42 -24.26
C ARG A 197 -24.08 -29.13 -25.13
N ALA A 198 -23.88 -28.47 -26.27
CA ALA A 198 -24.91 -28.30 -27.29
C ALA A 198 -24.36 -28.56 -28.70
N VAL A 199 -23.70 -29.70 -28.90
CA VAL A 199 -23.50 -30.30 -30.24
C VAL A 199 -23.64 -31.82 -30.10
N ALA A 200 -24.84 -32.27 -29.76
CA ALA A 200 -25.23 -33.68 -29.86
C ALA A 200 -26.75 -33.79 -29.94
N ASP A 201 -27.39 -32.97 -30.78
CA ASP A 201 -28.77 -33.21 -31.16
C ASP A 201 -29.06 -32.55 -32.51
N GLU A 202 -28.36 -32.99 -33.56
CA GLU A 202 -28.80 -32.73 -34.93
C GLU A 202 -28.11 -33.70 -35.91
N TYR A 203 -28.72 -34.86 -36.10
CA TYR A 203 -28.67 -35.53 -37.39
C TYR A 203 -29.97 -36.31 -37.62
N PRO A 204 -30.90 -35.81 -38.46
CA PRO A 204 -31.98 -36.63 -38.97
C PRO A 204 -31.51 -37.34 -40.24
N THR A 205 -31.58 -38.67 -40.25
CA THR A 205 -32.27 -39.56 -41.23
C THR A 205 -31.67 -40.96 -41.10
#